data_AF-A0A9D8S7M7-F1
#
_entry.id   AF-A0A9D8S7M7-F1
#
_cell.length_a   1.000
_cell.length_b   1.000
_cell.length_c   1.000
_cell.angle_alpha   90.00
_cell.angle_beta   90.00
_cell.angle_gamma   90.00
#
_symmetry.space_group_name_H-M   'P 1'
#
loop_
_entity.id
_entity.type
_entity.pdbx_description
1 polymer ?
#
loop_
_entity_poly.entity_id
_entity_poly.type
_entity_poly.pdbx_seq_one_letter_code
_entity_poly.pdbx_strand_id
1 'polypeptide(L)'
;MRLAVLMPRSFACHKVTLVFHKDGEQEQYRDLFWCGMNGDKEEWWDITLTFDTGLYFYHFTYETSFGKSNIYLRSSGCGEFSPAGKEWQLTVHKSDYKTPDWIKGGIMYQIFPDRFNKGKAKDLQYPQDRVIHQTTTETPVFEPDKNGKILNNDYYCGNLKGIEEKLPHIASLGVNVIYLNPIFEAHSNHRYNTADYSKIDSMLGTEDDFKDLCKKAEEYNIKIILDGVFSHTGSDSIYFNKEERYASNGAFNSSNSPYRDWFTFNNDGTYKSWWGIDTLPETNEENESFIDYIAGENGIAKKWLSCGAYGYRLDVADELPDKFLDAFTKSVKCINPDYIVLGEVWEDATNKFSHGGRRRYLLGDQLDSVMNYPFANAILTFIRYGVAESFMEAVVGICENYPKQALNCLMNHIGTHDTARILTSIIYDSIEHKPRSIQVNCKLTNEEYNKAKTLLKCATVMQYTLPGFPSVYYGDEAGMQGGGDPFNRCFYPWENEDKDLLSWYQKLGEIRTSLSCLKDGVFVPYSAMLSCVAYKRVAVNEQIFVIVNRNPHEIDYYLPDEFKYKTELISSSQVSDFVKISANSAVIIK
;
A
#
# COMPACT_ATOMS: atom_id res chain seq x y z
N MET A 1 -8.90 -7.52 26.48
CA MET A 1 -8.62 -8.46 25.37
C MET A 1 -8.64 -9.88 25.90
N ARG A 2 -9.23 -10.84 25.16
CA ARG A 2 -9.24 -12.27 25.51
C ARG A 2 -8.20 -13.00 24.67
N LEU A 3 -7.28 -13.71 25.30
CA LEU A 3 -6.31 -14.61 24.65
C LEU A 3 -6.69 -16.04 25.03
N ALA A 4 -6.71 -16.93 24.05
CA ALA A 4 -7.09 -18.33 24.26
C ALA A 4 -6.16 -19.26 23.48
N VAL A 5 -5.96 -20.47 24.01
CA VAL A 5 -5.20 -21.53 23.36
C VAL A 5 -5.97 -22.85 23.48
N LEU A 6 -6.02 -23.58 22.37
CA LEU A 6 -6.62 -24.90 22.28
C LEU A 6 -5.53 -25.94 22.47
N MET A 7 -5.69 -26.79 23.48
CA MET A 7 -4.67 -27.78 23.88
C MET A 7 -5.17 -29.20 23.65
N PRO A 8 -4.34 -30.13 23.16
CA PRO A 8 -4.71 -31.54 23.09
C PRO A 8 -4.85 -32.12 24.50
N ARG A 9 -6.01 -32.74 24.79
CA ARG A 9 -6.28 -33.34 26.11
C ARG A 9 -5.31 -34.47 26.46
N SER A 10 -4.75 -35.13 25.44
CA SER A 10 -3.74 -36.19 25.60
C SER A 10 -2.46 -35.72 26.28
N PHE A 11 -2.17 -34.42 26.30
CA PHE A 11 -1.03 -33.86 27.01
C PHE A 11 -1.24 -33.85 28.53
N ALA A 12 -2.47 -34.05 29.01
CA ALA A 12 -2.83 -34.01 30.42
C ALA A 12 -2.29 -32.75 31.12
N CYS A 13 -2.42 -31.61 30.43
CA CYS A 13 -1.99 -30.32 30.94
C CYS A 13 -2.78 -29.96 32.20
N HIS A 14 -2.11 -29.51 33.24
CA HIS A 14 -2.76 -29.02 34.47
C HIS A 14 -2.57 -27.51 34.69
N LYS A 15 -1.70 -26.86 33.90
CA LYS A 15 -1.49 -25.42 33.95
C LYS A 15 -0.98 -24.91 32.61
N VAL A 16 -1.60 -23.84 32.12
CA VAL A 16 -1.13 -23.05 30.98
C VAL A 16 -0.87 -21.63 31.47
N THR A 17 0.26 -21.04 31.07
CA THR A 17 0.66 -19.69 31.46
C THR A 17 0.94 -18.88 30.20
N LEU A 18 0.35 -17.70 30.09
CA LEU A 18 0.72 -16.69 29.11
C LEU A 18 2.01 -16.02 29.59
N VAL A 19 3.03 -16.02 28.73
CA VAL A 19 4.26 -15.26 28.91
C VAL A 19 4.24 -14.15 27.89
N PHE A 20 4.35 -12.90 28.33
CA PHE A 20 4.29 -11.75 27.44
C PHE A 20 5.19 -10.64 27.94
N HIS A 21 5.67 -9.80 27.03
CA HIS A 21 6.39 -8.58 27.38
C HIS A 21 6.00 -7.47 26.41
N LYS A 22 6.05 -6.22 26.90
CA LYS A 22 6.04 -5.06 26.00
C LYS A 22 7.41 -4.98 25.31
N ASP A 23 7.45 -4.46 24.09
CA ASP A 23 8.70 -4.29 23.37
C ASP A 23 9.74 -3.51 24.21
N GLY A 24 10.92 -4.10 24.40
CA GLY A 24 11.99 -3.56 25.25
C GLY A 24 11.81 -3.71 26.77
N GLU A 25 10.71 -4.30 27.24
CA GLU A 25 10.44 -4.52 28.67
C GLU A 25 10.65 -5.99 29.10
N GLN A 26 10.57 -6.25 30.40
CA GLN A 26 10.70 -7.60 30.97
C GLN A 26 9.44 -8.44 30.81
N GLU A 27 9.63 -9.77 30.77
CA GLU A 27 8.55 -10.75 30.73
C GLU A 27 7.64 -10.70 31.96
N GLN A 28 6.36 -10.90 31.69
CA GLN A 28 5.30 -11.08 32.67
C GLN A 28 4.61 -12.42 32.45
N TYR A 29 4.15 -13.02 33.55
CA TYR A 29 3.55 -14.34 33.58
C TYR A 29 2.12 -14.25 34.11
N ARG A 30 1.16 -14.86 33.42
CA ARG A 30 -0.24 -14.96 33.88
C ARG A 30 -0.81 -16.33 33.58
N ASP A 31 -1.35 -16.98 34.61
CA ASP A 31 -1.98 -18.30 34.47
C ASP A 31 -3.33 -18.15 33.74
N LEU A 32 -3.58 -19.04 32.77
CA LEU A 32 -4.85 -19.14 32.08
C LEU A 32 -5.85 -19.97 32.89
N PHE A 33 -7.13 -19.69 32.70
CA PHE A 33 -8.25 -20.46 33.23
C PHE A 33 -8.63 -21.58 32.26
N TRP A 34 -8.81 -22.79 32.80
CA TRP A 34 -9.40 -23.90 32.05
C TRP A 34 -10.89 -23.61 31.79
N CYS A 35 -11.28 -23.62 30.52
CA CYS A 35 -12.61 -23.20 30.05
C CYS A 35 -13.52 -24.36 29.65
N GLY A 36 -13.03 -25.59 29.73
CA GLY A 36 -13.80 -26.76 29.33
C GLY A 36 -13.23 -27.49 28.12
N MET A 37 -13.86 -28.61 27.80
CA MET A 37 -13.54 -29.44 26.66
C MET A 37 -14.04 -28.83 25.35
N ASN A 38 -13.25 -28.97 24.28
CA ASN A 38 -13.64 -28.74 22.90
C ASN A 38 -13.79 -30.10 22.20
N GLY A 39 -15.01 -30.64 22.20
CA GLY A 39 -15.23 -32.05 21.84
C GLY A 39 -14.53 -33.00 22.82
N ASP A 40 -14.06 -34.15 22.34
CA ASP A 40 -13.53 -35.20 23.21
C ASP A 40 -12.00 -35.20 23.33
N LYS A 41 -11.29 -34.46 22.48
CA LYS A 41 -9.83 -34.57 22.30
C LYS A 41 -9.05 -33.33 22.68
N GLU A 42 -9.72 -32.20 22.89
CA GLU A 42 -9.09 -30.91 23.07
C GLU A 42 -9.75 -30.15 24.22
N GLU A 43 -9.06 -29.15 24.76
CA GLU A 43 -9.53 -28.32 25.85
C GLU A 43 -9.11 -26.86 25.65
N TRP A 44 -9.99 -25.94 26.05
CA TRP A 44 -9.72 -24.51 25.98
C TRP A 44 -9.10 -24.00 27.27
N TRP A 45 -8.09 -23.17 27.11
CA TRP A 45 -7.53 -22.33 28.16
C TRP A 45 -7.61 -20.88 27.72
N ASP A 46 -8.00 -19.96 28.60
CA ASP A 46 -8.05 -18.54 28.26
C ASP A 46 -7.66 -17.61 29.40
N ILE A 47 -7.44 -16.35 29.05
CA ILE A 47 -7.33 -15.26 30.00
C ILE A 47 -7.85 -13.97 29.38
N THR A 48 -8.45 -13.11 30.20
CA THR A 48 -8.77 -11.74 29.80
C THR A 48 -7.88 -10.76 30.54
N LEU A 49 -7.15 -9.94 29.77
CA LEU A 49 -6.23 -8.92 30.28
C LEU A 49 -6.50 -7.57 29.61
N THR A 50 -6.10 -6.51 30.30
CA THR A 50 -6.02 -5.15 29.75
C THR A 50 -4.55 -4.83 29.54
N PHE A 51 -4.25 -4.23 28.40
CA PHE A 51 -2.91 -3.79 28.01
C PHE A 51 -2.95 -2.30 27.76
N ASP A 52 -1.87 -1.61 28.09
CA ASP A 52 -1.67 -0.23 27.65
C ASP A 52 -1.30 -0.20 26.16
N THR A 53 -1.43 0.96 25.52
CA THR A 53 -1.01 1.13 24.12
C THR A 53 0.47 0.79 23.94
N GLY A 54 0.78 0.01 22.91
CA GLY A 54 2.13 -0.43 22.58
C GLY A 54 2.17 -1.74 21.81
N LEU A 55 3.39 -2.16 21.48
CA LEU A 55 3.69 -3.43 20.86
C LEU A 55 4.08 -4.45 21.93
N TYR A 56 3.47 -5.64 21.87
CA TYR A 56 3.72 -6.74 22.79
C TYR A 56 4.09 -7.99 22.01
N PHE A 57 4.90 -8.84 22.62
CA PHE A 57 5.20 -10.18 22.16
C PHE A 57 4.81 -11.18 23.22
N TYR A 58 4.32 -12.34 22.81
CA TYR A 58 3.89 -13.37 23.74
C TYR A 58 4.05 -14.78 23.20
N HIS A 59 4.11 -15.72 24.13
CA HIS A 59 4.03 -17.14 23.90
C HIS A 59 3.30 -17.82 25.08
N PHE A 60 3.03 -19.11 24.96
CA PHE A 60 2.41 -19.86 26.07
C PHE A 60 3.41 -20.85 26.64
N THR A 61 3.27 -21.17 27.92
CA THR A 61 3.95 -22.30 28.54
C THR A 61 2.92 -23.23 29.14
N TYR A 62 3.22 -24.51 29.17
CA TYR A 62 2.33 -25.54 29.70
C TYR A 62 3.08 -26.46 30.64
N GLU A 63 2.37 -26.99 31.62
CA GLU A 63 2.90 -27.93 32.61
C GLU A 63 2.10 -29.25 32.57
N THR A 64 2.85 -30.34 32.52
CA THR A 64 2.35 -31.72 32.57
C THR A 64 3.07 -32.48 33.67
N SER A 65 2.65 -33.72 33.94
CA SER A 65 3.39 -34.64 34.83
C SER A 65 4.83 -34.93 34.39
N PHE A 66 5.17 -34.65 33.13
CA PHE A 66 6.51 -34.86 32.57
C PHE A 66 7.39 -33.61 32.60
N GLY A 67 6.84 -32.46 33.00
CA GLY A 67 7.58 -31.20 33.13
C GLY A 67 6.90 -30.02 32.43
N LYS A 68 7.65 -28.92 32.36
CA LYS A 68 7.25 -27.65 31.75
C LYS A 68 7.89 -27.49 30.37
N SER A 69 7.13 -26.98 29.41
CA SER A 69 7.64 -26.59 28.09
C SER A 69 6.84 -25.42 27.52
N ASN A 70 7.22 -24.96 26.33
CA ASN A 70 6.68 -23.76 25.70
C ASN A 70 5.88 -24.11 24.43
N ILE A 71 5.02 -23.19 24.05
CA ILE A 71 4.25 -23.20 22.83
C ILE A 71 4.58 -21.89 22.14
N TYR A 72 5.19 -21.98 20.96
CA TYR A 72 5.56 -20.83 20.13
C TYR A 72 4.73 -20.82 18.85
N LEU A 73 4.67 -19.67 18.17
CA LEU A 73 3.99 -19.55 16.89
C LEU A 73 4.75 -20.39 15.85
N ARG A 74 4.02 -21.30 15.20
CA ARG A 74 4.51 -22.04 14.03
C ARG A 74 4.13 -21.33 12.74
N SER A 75 2.82 -21.24 12.46
CA SER A 75 2.27 -20.57 11.28
C SER A 75 0.75 -20.42 11.36
N SER A 76 0.18 -19.38 10.74
CA SER A 76 -1.26 -19.16 10.59
C SER A 76 -2.07 -19.33 11.90
N GLY A 77 -1.58 -18.73 12.99
CA GLY A 77 -2.18 -18.85 14.32
C GLY A 77 -1.96 -20.18 15.05
N CYS A 78 -1.41 -21.22 14.39
CA CYS A 78 -1.10 -22.50 15.01
C CYS A 78 0.18 -22.41 15.85
N GLY A 79 0.11 -22.93 17.08
CA GLY A 79 1.27 -23.11 17.93
C GLY A 79 2.03 -24.42 17.65
N GLU A 80 3.32 -24.45 17.99
CA GLU A 80 4.13 -25.66 18.08
C GLU A 80 4.70 -25.82 19.49
N PHE A 81 4.74 -27.07 19.96
CA PHE A 81 5.39 -27.44 21.21
C PHE A 81 6.91 -27.47 21.00
N SER A 82 7.59 -26.40 21.41
CA SER A 82 9.02 -26.22 21.19
C SER A 82 9.66 -25.49 22.38
N PRO A 83 10.90 -25.81 22.80
CA PRO A 83 11.57 -25.07 23.87
C PRO A 83 11.87 -23.61 23.50
N ALA A 84 11.98 -23.29 22.22
CA ALA A 84 12.22 -21.95 21.70
C ALA A 84 11.56 -21.80 20.31
N GLY A 85 11.12 -20.60 19.97
CA GLY A 85 10.48 -20.35 18.68
C GLY A 85 10.10 -18.89 18.51
N LYS A 86 9.30 -18.63 17.47
CA LYS A 86 8.78 -17.30 17.18
C LYS A 86 7.63 -16.97 18.14
N GLU A 87 7.63 -15.77 18.70
CA GLU A 87 6.51 -15.29 19.51
C GLU A 87 5.38 -14.75 18.63
N TRP A 88 4.16 -14.81 19.16
CA TRP A 88 3.06 -14.03 18.59
C TRP A 88 3.29 -12.56 18.90
N GLN A 89 2.84 -11.72 17.96
CA GLN A 89 2.82 -10.29 18.13
C GLN A 89 1.42 -9.81 18.53
N LEU A 90 1.35 -8.75 19.32
CA LEU A 90 0.13 -8.06 19.65
C LEU A 90 0.34 -6.54 19.56
N THR A 91 -0.38 -5.90 18.64
CA THR A 91 -0.40 -4.44 18.51
C THR A 91 -1.59 -3.87 19.28
N VAL A 92 -1.32 -3.21 20.40
CA VAL A 92 -2.35 -2.57 21.24
C VAL A 92 -2.40 -1.09 20.89
N HIS A 93 -3.46 -0.66 20.22
CA HIS A 93 -3.68 0.74 19.82
C HIS A 93 -4.50 1.50 20.88
N LYS A 94 -4.62 2.82 20.73
CA LYS A 94 -5.49 3.65 21.58
C LYS A 94 -6.97 3.27 21.42
N SER A 95 -7.73 3.33 22.50
CA SER A 95 -9.15 2.94 22.50
C SER A 95 -10.04 3.80 21.59
N ASP A 96 -9.64 5.04 21.34
CA ASP A 96 -10.32 5.99 20.47
C ASP A 96 -9.76 6.03 19.04
N TYR A 97 -8.83 5.13 18.69
CA TYR A 97 -8.31 5.03 17.34
C TYR A 97 -9.45 4.74 16.34
N LYS A 98 -9.59 5.64 15.38
CA LYS A 98 -10.57 5.56 14.30
C LYS A 98 -9.87 5.88 12.99
N THR A 99 -10.28 5.16 11.95
CA THR A 99 -9.90 5.43 10.57
C THR A 99 -11.15 5.80 9.77
N PRO A 100 -11.02 6.62 8.71
CA PRO A 100 -12.17 7.10 7.95
C PRO A 100 -13.04 5.97 7.40
N ASP A 101 -14.37 6.06 7.53
CA ASP A 101 -15.28 4.98 7.12
C ASP A 101 -15.55 4.95 5.60
N TRP A 102 -15.39 6.09 4.93
CA TRP A 102 -15.69 6.25 3.51
C TRP A 102 -14.74 5.47 2.59
N ILE A 103 -13.50 5.20 3.03
CA ILE A 103 -12.49 4.47 2.24
C ILE A 103 -12.61 2.95 2.38
N LYS A 104 -13.21 2.48 3.47
CA LYS A 104 -13.39 1.04 3.73
C LYS A 104 -14.32 0.46 2.67
N GLY A 105 -13.90 -0.65 2.04
CA GLY A 105 -14.62 -1.26 0.91
C GLY A 105 -14.45 -0.53 -0.43
N GLY A 106 -13.75 0.61 -0.44
CA GLY A 106 -13.43 1.37 -1.65
C GLY A 106 -12.38 0.70 -2.54
N ILE A 107 -12.05 1.37 -3.63
CA ILE A 107 -11.02 1.03 -4.61
C ILE A 107 -10.24 2.32 -4.91
N MET A 108 -8.92 2.23 -4.81
CA MET A 108 -7.99 3.31 -5.12
C MET A 108 -7.41 3.13 -6.53
N TYR A 109 -7.17 4.25 -7.21
CA TYR A 109 -6.50 4.30 -8.51
C TYR A 109 -5.31 5.28 -8.43
N GLN A 110 -4.10 4.77 -8.56
CA GLN A 110 -2.86 5.55 -8.51
C GLN A 110 -2.52 6.06 -9.92
N ILE A 111 -2.34 7.38 -10.04
CA ILE A 111 -2.05 8.07 -11.29
C ILE A 111 -0.69 8.75 -11.21
N PHE A 112 0.15 8.49 -12.20
CA PHE A 112 1.32 9.31 -12.50
C PHE A 112 0.92 10.40 -13.51
N PRO A 113 0.75 11.69 -13.10
CA PRO A 113 0.02 12.69 -13.88
C PRO A 113 0.56 12.92 -15.30
N ASP A 114 1.88 13.07 -15.46
CA ASP A 114 2.53 13.31 -16.75
C ASP A 114 2.27 12.19 -17.77
N ARG A 115 1.98 10.98 -17.29
CA ARG A 115 1.94 9.75 -18.09
C ARG A 115 0.52 9.23 -18.31
N PHE A 116 -0.50 9.90 -17.75
CA PHE A 116 -1.87 9.39 -17.80
C PHE A 116 -2.65 9.87 -19.02
N ASN A 117 -2.95 11.16 -19.14
CA ASN A 117 -3.72 11.67 -20.28
C ASN A 117 -3.36 13.14 -20.57
N LYS A 118 -3.26 13.47 -21.86
CA LYS A 118 -3.02 14.84 -22.36
C LYS A 118 -4.37 15.54 -22.56
N GLY A 119 -4.86 16.23 -21.54
CA GLY A 119 -6.09 17.03 -21.64
C GLY A 119 -5.87 18.39 -22.27
N LYS A 120 -6.97 19.04 -22.66
CA LYS A 120 -6.95 20.41 -23.26
C LYS A 120 -6.90 21.49 -22.18
N ALA A 121 -5.79 21.54 -21.44
CA ALA A 121 -5.52 22.66 -20.52
C ALA A 121 -5.18 23.94 -21.31
N LYS A 122 -5.69 25.08 -20.83
CA LYS A 122 -5.29 26.39 -21.35
C LYS A 122 -4.04 26.85 -20.61
N ASP A 123 -3.18 27.61 -21.28
CA ASP A 123 -2.09 28.37 -20.65
C ASP A 123 -1.02 27.53 -19.91
N LEU A 124 -0.80 26.27 -20.30
CA LEU A 124 0.32 25.49 -19.81
C LEU A 124 1.66 26.12 -20.19
N GLN A 125 2.55 26.25 -19.22
CA GLN A 125 3.90 26.77 -19.44
C GLN A 125 4.89 25.62 -19.41
N TYR A 126 5.63 25.49 -20.51
CA TYR A 126 6.66 24.49 -20.70
C TYR A 126 8.03 25.16 -20.54
N PRO A 127 8.76 24.89 -19.44
CA PRO A 127 10.11 25.39 -19.29
C PRO A 127 11.01 24.92 -20.44
N GLN A 128 11.92 25.79 -20.91
CA GLN A 128 12.75 25.52 -22.09
C GLN A 128 13.75 24.38 -21.89
N ASP A 129 14.04 24.01 -20.65
CA ASP A 129 14.97 22.96 -20.24
C ASP A 129 14.30 21.57 -20.13
N ARG A 130 13.06 21.41 -20.64
CA ARG A 130 12.34 20.13 -20.68
C ARG A 130 12.48 19.42 -22.03
N VAL A 131 12.59 18.09 -21.98
CA VAL A 131 12.55 17.24 -23.16
C VAL A 131 11.10 16.80 -23.38
N ILE A 132 10.46 17.28 -24.45
CA ILE A 132 9.07 16.97 -24.74
C ILE A 132 8.97 15.83 -25.75
N HIS A 133 8.34 14.73 -25.36
CA HIS A 133 8.06 13.61 -26.25
C HIS A 133 7.03 14.00 -27.31
N GLN A 134 7.31 13.64 -28.57
CA GLN A 134 6.45 13.96 -29.70
C GLN A 134 5.23 13.03 -29.78
N THR A 135 5.39 11.80 -29.30
CA THR A 135 4.40 10.73 -29.31
C THR A 135 4.23 10.13 -27.92
N THR A 136 3.11 9.44 -27.70
CA THR A 136 2.83 8.75 -26.43
C THR A 136 3.48 7.38 -26.33
N THR A 137 4.11 6.90 -27.41
CA THR A 137 4.70 5.56 -27.51
C THR A 137 6.22 5.56 -27.45
N GLU A 138 6.84 6.74 -27.30
CA GLU A 138 8.28 6.84 -27.10
C GLU A 138 8.71 6.11 -25.82
N THR A 139 10.00 5.74 -25.77
CA THR A 139 10.60 5.20 -24.57
C THR A 139 11.00 6.36 -23.65
N PRO A 140 10.71 6.31 -22.34
CA PRO A 140 11.21 7.30 -21.39
C PRO A 140 12.73 7.45 -21.46
N VAL A 141 13.22 8.67 -21.29
CA VAL A 141 14.67 8.92 -21.29
C VAL A 141 15.28 8.29 -20.03
N PHE A 142 16.26 7.39 -20.20
CA PHE A 142 16.89 6.66 -19.10
C PHE A 142 18.42 6.73 -19.10
N GLU A 143 19.01 7.21 -20.20
CA GLU A 143 20.46 7.33 -20.34
C GLU A 143 20.96 8.64 -19.70
N PRO A 144 22.17 8.63 -19.13
CA PRO A 144 22.77 9.85 -18.63
C PRO A 144 23.09 10.83 -19.78
N ASP A 145 23.08 12.12 -19.46
CA ASP A 145 23.51 13.17 -20.37
C ASP A 145 25.04 13.10 -20.65
N LYS A 146 25.53 14.04 -21.46
CA LYS A 146 26.97 14.18 -21.77
C LYS A 146 27.88 14.36 -20.55
N ASN A 147 27.32 14.74 -19.40
CA ASN A 147 28.02 14.94 -18.13
C ASN A 147 27.82 13.76 -17.16
N GLY A 148 27.18 12.67 -17.59
CA GLY A 148 26.91 11.52 -16.74
C GLY A 148 25.68 11.66 -15.83
N LYS A 149 24.85 12.71 -15.99
CA LYS A 149 23.70 12.98 -15.12
C LYS A 149 22.40 12.44 -15.72
N ILE A 150 21.60 11.76 -14.90
CA ILE A 150 20.22 11.40 -15.24
C ILE A 150 19.32 12.54 -14.73
N LEU A 151 18.71 13.29 -15.64
CA LEU A 151 17.98 14.51 -15.31
C LEU A 151 16.49 14.28 -15.02
N ASN A 152 15.93 13.14 -15.44
CA ASN A 152 14.49 12.83 -15.36
C ASN A 152 13.60 13.97 -15.87
N ASN A 153 14.04 14.70 -16.91
CA ASN A 153 13.37 15.89 -17.43
C ASN A 153 12.62 15.65 -18.76
N ASP A 154 12.24 14.40 -19.03
CA ASP A 154 11.41 13.99 -20.16
C ASP A 154 9.92 13.96 -19.81
N TYR A 155 9.09 14.56 -20.66
CA TYR A 155 7.67 14.76 -20.39
C TYR A 155 6.80 14.29 -21.53
N TYR A 156 5.74 13.58 -21.16
CA TYR A 156 4.64 13.25 -22.05
C TYR A 156 3.47 14.21 -21.87
N CYS A 157 3.59 15.27 -21.06
CA CYS A 157 2.62 16.36 -20.97
C CYS A 157 1.20 15.93 -20.58
N GLY A 158 1.07 14.82 -19.85
CA GLY A 158 -0.17 14.51 -19.14
C GLY A 158 -0.46 15.57 -18.07
N ASN A 159 -1.73 15.91 -17.85
CA ASN A 159 -2.10 17.07 -17.04
C ASN A 159 -3.42 16.87 -16.28
N LEU A 160 -3.75 17.79 -15.35
CA LEU A 160 -4.92 17.67 -14.47
C LEU A 160 -6.24 17.63 -15.24
N LYS A 161 -6.37 18.44 -16.30
CA LYS A 161 -7.55 18.39 -17.19
C LYS A 161 -7.66 17.06 -17.93
N GLY A 162 -6.53 16.44 -18.25
CA GLY A 162 -6.50 15.10 -18.83
C GLY A 162 -7.04 14.05 -17.87
N ILE A 163 -6.75 14.17 -16.58
CA ILE A 163 -7.33 13.30 -15.54
C ILE A 163 -8.84 13.56 -15.44
N GLU A 164 -9.27 14.83 -15.43
CA GLU A 164 -10.68 15.25 -15.38
C GLU A 164 -11.49 14.63 -16.53
N GLU A 165 -10.97 14.69 -17.77
CA GLU A 165 -11.60 14.10 -18.97
C GLU A 165 -11.79 12.59 -18.88
N LYS A 166 -11.01 11.90 -18.02
CA LYS A 166 -10.98 10.44 -17.89
C LYS A 166 -11.63 9.94 -16.60
N LEU A 167 -12.23 10.81 -15.79
CA LEU A 167 -13.06 10.41 -14.66
C LEU A 167 -14.14 9.38 -15.00
N PRO A 168 -14.85 9.42 -16.17
CA PRO A 168 -15.80 8.37 -16.53
C PRO A 168 -15.17 6.98 -16.65
N HIS A 169 -13.94 6.90 -17.19
CA HIS A 169 -13.20 5.64 -17.30
C HIS A 169 -12.84 5.12 -15.90
N ILE A 170 -12.28 5.97 -15.04
CA ILE A 170 -11.90 5.62 -13.68
C ILE A 170 -13.13 5.16 -12.87
N ALA A 171 -14.24 5.89 -12.96
CA ALA A 171 -15.50 5.54 -12.31
C ALA A 171 -16.06 4.18 -12.79
N SER A 172 -15.86 3.82 -14.06
CA SER A 172 -16.30 2.52 -14.60
C SER A 172 -15.63 1.32 -13.93
N LEU A 173 -14.47 1.53 -13.29
CA LEU A 173 -13.75 0.50 -12.53
C LEU A 173 -14.27 0.36 -11.08
N GLY A 174 -15.28 1.14 -10.68
CA GLY A 174 -15.78 1.20 -9.30
C GLY A 174 -14.89 1.98 -8.34
N VAL A 175 -13.93 2.74 -8.85
CA VAL A 175 -12.98 3.55 -8.08
C VAL A 175 -13.72 4.65 -7.32
N ASN A 176 -13.35 4.85 -6.06
CA ASN A 176 -13.82 5.97 -5.23
C ASN A 176 -12.67 6.80 -4.63
N VAL A 177 -11.41 6.43 -4.89
CA VAL A 177 -10.23 7.21 -4.48
C VAL A 177 -9.24 7.30 -5.64
N ILE A 178 -8.79 8.52 -5.97
CA ILE A 178 -7.62 8.74 -6.82
C ILE A 178 -6.45 9.14 -5.93
N TYR A 179 -5.32 8.46 -6.09
CA TYR A 179 -4.05 8.86 -5.52
C TYR A 179 -3.18 9.45 -6.63
N LEU A 180 -2.82 10.73 -6.50
CA LEU A 180 -1.91 11.38 -7.42
C LEU A 180 -0.48 11.31 -6.87
N ASN A 181 0.44 10.79 -7.68
CA ASN A 181 1.87 11.09 -7.50
C ASN A 181 2.10 12.62 -7.50
N PRO A 182 3.27 13.12 -7.05
CA PRO A 182 3.44 14.53 -6.72
C PRO A 182 3.05 15.47 -7.89
N ILE A 183 2.27 16.51 -7.56
CA ILE A 183 1.72 17.48 -8.53
C ILE A 183 2.29 18.89 -8.37
N PHE A 184 3.13 19.11 -7.36
CA PHE A 184 3.70 20.42 -7.06
C PHE A 184 4.86 20.74 -7.99
N GLU A 185 5.17 22.04 -8.12
CA GLU A 185 6.22 22.55 -9.00
C GLU A 185 7.54 21.80 -8.76
N ALA A 186 8.11 21.23 -9.82
CA ALA A 186 9.42 20.60 -9.77
C ALA A 186 10.12 20.60 -11.14
N HIS A 187 11.37 20.14 -11.16
CA HIS A 187 12.18 20.09 -12.39
C HIS A 187 12.23 18.71 -13.05
N SER A 188 11.85 17.66 -12.33
CA SER A 188 11.73 16.31 -12.85
C SER A 188 10.29 15.93 -13.21
N ASN A 189 10.16 14.92 -14.07
CA ASN A 189 8.88 14.34 -14.48
C ASN A 189 8.09 13.71 -13.31
N HIS A 190 8.79 13.24 -12.28
CA HIS A 190 8.24 12.55 -11.10
C HIS A 190 7.93 13.50 -9.95
N ARG A 191 8.53 14.70 -9.93
CA ARG A 191 8.21 15.80 -9.01
C ARG A 191 8.50 15.59 -7.52
N TYR A 192 9.11 14.46 -7.16
CA TYR A 192 9.68 14.25 -5.81
C TYR A 192 10.80 15.24 -5.44
N ASN A 193 11.47 15.85 -6.43
CA ASN A 193 12.40 16.96 -6.18
C ASN A 193 11.65 18.30 -6.10
N THR A 194 10.72 18.43 -5.15
CA THR A 194 9.79 19.57 -5.08
C THR A 194 10.53 20.91 -5.02
N ALA A 195 10.15 21.82 -5.91
CA ALA A 195 10.70 23.16 -6.04
C ALA A 195 9.89 24.21 -5.27
N ASP A 196 8.56 24.09 -5.24
CA ASP A 196 7.65 24.93 -4.45
C ASP A 196 6.38 24.15 -4.08
N TYR A 197 6.21 23.81 -2.80
CA TYR A 197 5.04 23.07 -2.28
C TYR A 197 3.72 23.85 -2.41
N SER A 198 3.80 25.17 -2.57
CA SER A 198 2.63 26.05 -2.62
C SER A 198 2.05 26.19 -4.02
N LYS A 199 2.71 25.67 -5.07
CA LYS A 199 2.26 25.81 -6.46
C LYS A 199 2.08 24.44 -7.14
N ILE A 200 1.03 24.34 -7.95
CA ILE A 200 0.91 23.26 -8.95
C ILE A 200 1.99 23.46 -10.01
N ASP A 201 2.57 22.36 -10.47
CA ASP A 201 3.52 22.38 -11.58
C ASP A 201 2.88 22.93 -12.86
N SER A 202 3.57 23.88 -13.49
CA SER A 202 3.03 24.63 -14.63
C SER A 202 2.76 23.78 -15.87
N MET A 203 3.30 22.56 -15.95
CA MET A 203 2.99 21.61 -17.01
C MET A 203 1.77 20.74 -16.71
N LEU A 204 1.33 20.66 -15.44
CA LEU A 204 0.13 19.94 -15.03
C LEU A 204 -1.12 20.82 -15.03
N GLY A 205 -0.97 22.13 -14.76
CA GLY A 205 -2.06 23.09 -14.75
C GLY A 205 -1.92 24.14 -13.65
N THR A 206 -3.05 24.64 -13.19
CA THR A 206 -3.15 25.68 -12.15
C THR A 206 -3.83 25.15 -10.88
N GLU A 207 -3.80 25.96 -9.81
CA GLU A 207 -4.56 25.67 -8.59
C GLU A 207 -6.07 25.55 -8.86
N ASP A 208 -6.61 26.35 -9.79
CA ASP A 208 -8.02 26.29 -10.17
C ASP A 208 -8.35 25.02 -10.97
N ASP A 209 -7.43 24.55 -11.84
CA ASP A 209 -7.59 23.26 -12.51
C ASP A 209 -7.66 22.10 -11.49
N PHE A 210 -6.89 22.18 -10.40
CA PHE A 210 -6.96 21.18 -9.33
C PHE A 210 -8.29 21.23 -8.56
N LYS A 211 -8.78 22.43 -8.23
CA LYS A 211 -10.09 22.60 -7.58
C LYS A 211 -11.22 22.07 -8.47
N ASP A 212 -11.17 22.38 -9.77
CA ASP A 212 -12.13 21.86 -10.76
C ASP A 212 -12.09 20.33 -10.82
N LEU A 213 -10.88 19.75 -10.88
CA LEU A 213 -10.70 18.29 -10.89
C LEU A 213 -11.32 17.66 -9.63
N CYS A 214 -11.05 18.19 -8.44
CA CYS A 214 -11.64 17.69 -7.19
C CYS A 214 -13.17 17.79 -7.20
N LYS A 215 -13.72 18.94 -7.63
CA LYS A 215 -15.16 19.15 -7.74
C LYS A 215 -15.81 18.19 -8.74
N LYS A 216 -15.15 17.94 -9.87
CA LYS A 216 -15.63 17.01 -10.89
C LYS A 216 -15.55 15.55 -10.44
N ALA A 217 -14.49 15.18 -9.74
CA ALA A 217 -14.34 13.85 -9.15
C ALA A 217 -15.46 13.55 -8.14
N GLU A 218 -15.90 14.55 -7.37
CA GLU A 218 -17.03 14.42 -6.44
C GLU A 218 -18.35 14.03 -7.14
N GLU A 219 -18.58 14.48 -8.38
CA GLU A 219 -19.76 14.10 -9.18
C GLU A 219 -19.80 12.58 -9.45
N TYR A 220 -18.66 11.89 -9.37
CA TYR A 220 -18.51 10.44 -9.48
C TYR A 220 -18.31 9.74 -8.13
N ASN A 221 -18.46 10.46 -7.01
CA ASN A 221 -18.14 9.97 -5.66
C ASN A 221 -16.66 9.52 -5.51
N ILE A 222 -15.76 10.23 -6.20
CA ILE A 222 -14.31 9.99 -6.16
C ILE A 222 -13.64 11.10 -5.35
N LYS A 223 -12.90 10.70 -4.31
CA LYS A 223 -12.03 11.59 -3.53
C LYS A 223 -10.60 11.55 -4.06
N ILE A 224 -9.88 12.67 -3.96
CA ILE A 224 -8.48 12.76 -4.43
C ILE A 224 -7.54 12.91 -3.23
N ILE A 225 -6.52 12.07 -3.14
CA ILE A 225 -5.43 12.18 -2.16
C ILE A 225 -4.14 12.57 -2.86
N LEU A 226 -3.30 13.34 -2.16
CA LEU A 226 -2.06 13.89 -2.69
C LEU A 226 -0.83 13.20 -2.11
N ASP A 227 0.25 13.20 -2.88
CA ASP A 227 1.58 12.83 -2.39
C ASP A 227 2.21 13.97 -1.58
N GLY A 228 2.60 13.69 -0.35
CA GLY A 228 3.26 14.61 0.58
C GLY A 228 4.74 14.27 0.71
N VAL A 229 5.57 14.91 -0.11
CA VAL A 229 7.03 14.71 -0.14
C VAL A 229 7.71 15.67 0.82
N PHE A 230 7.81 15.29 2.09
CA PHE A 230 8.28 16.19 3.16
C PHE A 230 9.60 15.77 3.82
N SER A 231 10.23 14.68 3.36
CA SER A 231 11.55 14.23 3.84
C SER A 231 12.72 14.96 3.14
N HIS A 232 12.46 15.52 1.97
CA HIS A 232 13.45 16.25 1.17
C HIS A 232 12.78 17.23 0.22
N THR A 233 13.53 18.22 -0.23
CA THR A 233 13.13 19.11 -1.35
C THR A 233 13.99 18.84 -2.58
N GLY A 234 13.70 19.49 -3.71
CA GLY A 234 14.67 19.61 -4.79
C GLY A 234 15.82 20.56 -4.44
N SER A 235 17.02 20.31 -4.98
CA SER A 235 18.15 21.25 -4.90
C SER A 235 17.87 22.55 -5.68
N ASP A 236 17.13 22.44 -6.78
CA ASP A 236 16.60 23.56 -7.56
C ASP A 236 15.18 23.90 -7.05
N SER A 237 15.11 24.53 -5.89
CA SER A 237 13.85 24.90 -5.19
C SER A 237 13.91 26.31 -4.62
N ILE A 238 12.77 26.92 -4.28
CA ILE A 238 12.76 28.22 -3.59
C ILE A 238 13.44 28.16 -2.21
N TYR A 239 13.49 26.95 -1.62
CA TYR A 239 14.00 26.71 -0.28
C TYR A 239 15.52 26.52 -0.28
N PHE A 240 16.06 25.79 -1.24
CA PHE A 240 17.48 25.46 -1.33
C PHE A 240 18.23 26.31 -2.37
N ASN A 241 17.64 26.44 -3.56
CA ASN A 241 18.02 27.29 -4.70
C ASN A 241 19.49 27.15 -5.17
N LYS A 242 20.01 25.91 -5.27
CA LYS A 242 21.39 25.63 -5.68
C LYS A 242 21.75 26.17 -7.07
N GLU A 243 20.81 26.13 -8.01
CA GLU A 243 21.01 26.55 -9.40
C GLU A 243 20.72 28.06 -9.63
N GLU A 244 20.44 28.82 -8.56
CA GLU A 244 20.15 30.26 -8.61
C GLU A 244 18.99 30.64 -9.54
N ARG A 245 18.03 29.72 -9.73
CA ARG A 245 16.85 29.92 -10.59
C ARG A 245 15.86 30.91 -10.00
N TYR A 246 15.75 30.96 -8.68
CA TYR A 246 14.82 31.83 -7.98
C TYR A 246 15.51 33.12 -7.51
N ALA A 247 14.80 34.25 -7.62
CA ALA A 247 15.33 35.56 -7.19
C ALA A 247 15.57 35.65 -5.68
N SER A 248 14.90 34.82 -4.88
CA SER A 248 15.11 34.71 -3.44
C SER A 248 16.33 33.85 -3.12
N ASN A 249 17.14 34.28 -2.15
CA ASN A 249 18.25 33.47 -1.66
C ASN A 249 17.74 32.25 -0.88
N GLY A 250 17.96 31.06 -1.41
CA GLY A 250 17.71 29.80 -0.72
C GLY A 250 18.80 29.49 0.32
N ALA A 251 18.60 28.40 1.04
CA ALA A 251 19.49 27.91 2.09
C ALA A 251 20.93 27.68 1.58
N PHE A 252 21.10 27.28 0.31
CA PHE A 252 22.42 27.08 -0.29
C PHE A 252 23.12 28.39 -0.63
N ASN A 253 22.38 29.40 -1.13
CA ASN A 253 22.98 30.67 -1.57
C ASN A 253 23.37 31.59 -0.41
N SER A 254 22.67 31.50 0.73
CA SER A 254 22.90 32.39 1.86
C SER A 254 22.69 31.72 3.21
N SER A 255 23.66 31.90 4.11
CA SER A 255 23.54 31.51 5.52
C SER A 255 22.47 32.29 6.28
N ASN A 256 22.00 33.42 5.74
CA ASN A 256 20.93 34.24 6.33
C ASN A 256 19.55 33.94 5.72
N SER A 257 19.45 32.91 4.87
CA SER A 257 18.16 32.49 4.30
C SER A 257 17.21 32.05 5.42
N PRO A 258 15.91 32.39 5.38
CA PRO A 258 14.95 31.90 6.35
C PRO A 258 14.81 30.36 6.34
N TYR A 259 15.23 29.71 5.25
CA TYR A 259 15.21 28.27 5.09
C TYR A 259 16.50 27.59 5.52
N ARG A 260 17.51 28.34 6.01
CA ARG A 260 18.85 27.80 6.30
C ARG A 260 18.79 26.64 7.28
N ASP A 261 17.99 26.77 8.33
CA ASP A 261 17.86 25.76 9.40
C ASP A 261 16.96 24.58 9.02
N TRP A 262 16.36 24.60 7.82
CA TRP A 262 15.61 23.46 7.27
C TRP A 262 16.53 22.39 6.71
N PHE A 263 17.84 22.67 6.55
CA PHE A 263 18.80 21.75 5.96
C PHE A 263 20.04 21.60 6.83
N THR A 264 20.73 20.48 6.71
CA THR A 264 21.99 20.23 7.44
C THR A 264 23.18 20.41 6.51
N PHE A 265 24.04 21.39 6.82
CA PHE A 265 25.29 21.66 6.10
C PHE A 265 26.49 21.16 6.89
N ASN A 266 27.40 20.46 6.22
CA ASN A 266 28.65 19.98 6.77
C ASN A 266 29.72 21.09 6.71
N ASN A 267 30.76 20.96 7.54
CA ASN A 267 31.86 21.94 7.62
C ASN A 267 32.69 22.05 6.34
N ASP A 268 32.65 21.03 5.47
CA ASP A 268 33.34 21.01 4.18
C ASP A 268 32.53 21.66 3.04
N GLY A 269 31.35 22.20 3.34
CA GLY A 269 30.45 22.83 2.37
C GLY A 269 29.48 21.86 1.68
N THR A 270 29.55 20.56 1.98
CA THR A 270 28.54 19.59 1.56
C THR A 270 27.29 19.66 2.45
N TYR A 271 26.25 18.90 2.13
CA TYR A 271 25.00 18.88 2.89
C TYR A 271 24.41 17.46 2.94
N LYS A 272 23.54 17.23 3.92
CA LYS A 272 22.81 15.97 4.05
C LYS A 272 21.78 15.87 2.92
N SER A 273 21.75 14.72 2.26
CA SER A 273 20.86 14.46 1.12
C SER A 273 20.33 13.04 1.18
N TRP A 274 19.11 12.86 0.67
CA TRP A 274 18.43 11.58 0.66
C TRP A 274 19.27 10.54 -0.10
N TRP A 275 19.75 9.52 0.61
CA TRP A 275 20.65 8.47 0.09
C TRP A 275 21.91 8.99 -0.62
N GLY A 276 22.38 10.19 -0.27
CA GLY A 276 23.52 10.85 -0.92
C GLY A 276 23.24 11.41 -2.32
N ILE A 277 21.96 11.50 -2.71
CA ILE A 277 21.56 12.06 -4.01
C ILE A 277 21.58 13.59 -3.90
N ASP A 278 22.60 14.20 -4.48
CA ASP A 278 22.87 15.65 -4.43
C ASP A 278 21.67 16.55 -4.81
N THR A 279 20.77 16.06 -5.67
CA THR A 279 19.57 16.80 -6.10
C THR A 279 18.42 16.79 -5.10
N LEU A 280 18.52 16.00 -4.02
CA LEU A 280 17.49 15.81 -2.99
C LEU A 280 18.05 16.17 -1.60
N PRO A 281 18.29 17.46 -1.29
CA PRO A 281 18.67 17.89 0.05
C PRO A 281 17.61 17.48 1.08
N GLU A 282 18.06 16.81 2.14
CA GLU A 282 17.21 16.30 3.20
C GLU A 282 16.75 17.45 4.10
N THR A 283 15.45 17.48 4.40
CA THR A 283 14.90 18.47 5.31
C THR A 283 15.19 18.09 6.77
N ASN A 284 15.08 19.07 7.68
CA ASN A 284 15.14 18.85 9.10
C ASN A 284 13.71 18.90 9.64
N GLU A 285 13.05 17.75 9.70
CA GLU A 285 11.63 17.65 10.06
C GLU A 285 11.40 17.76 11.58
N GLU A 286 12.46 17.95 12.37
CA GLU A 286 12.34 18.35 13.78
C GLU A 286 12.33 19.88 13.97
N ASN A 287 12.73 20.63 12.94
CA ASN A 287 12.74 22.09 12.94
C ASN A 287 11.31 22.65 13.05
N GLU A 288 11.07 23.49 14.06
CA GLU A 288 9.73 24.02 14.33
C GLU A 288 9.18 24.89 13.20
N SER A 289 10.03 25.66 12.51
CA SER A 289 9.59 26.50 11.39
C SER A 289 9.22 25.68 10.15
N PHE A 290 9.89 24.54 9.92
CA PHE A 290 9.51 23.62 8.85
C PHE A 290 8.19 22.89 9.18
N ILE A 291 8.06 22.38 10.42
CA ILE A 291 6.80 21.78 10.89
C ILE A 291 5.64 22.77 10.76
N ASP A 292 5.82 24.03 11.17
CA ASP A 292 4.78 25.07 11.05
C ASP A 292 4.47 25.40 9.58
N TYR A 293 5.48 25.44 8.71
CA TYR A 293 5.27 25.66 7.28
C TYR A 293 4.44 24.55 6.62
N ILE A 294 4.64 23.28 7.00
CA ILE A 294 3.90 22.16 6.42
C ILE A 294 2.56 21.93 7.13
N ALA A 295 2.59 21.83 8.45
CA ALA A 295 1.49 21.36 9.30
C ALA A 295 0.89 22.44 10.22
N GLY A 296 1.39 23.68 10.19
CA GLY A 296 0.87 24.79 10.98
C GLY A 296 -0.52 25.28 10.54
N GLU A 297 -0.97 26.39 11.12
CA GLU A 297 -2.33 26.91 10.91
C GLU A 297 -2.57 27.39 9.47
N ASN A 298 -1.54 27.93 8.83
CA ASN A 298 -1.55 28.33 7.42
C ASN A 298 -0.66 27.41 6.57
N GLY A 299 -0.41 26.18 7.06
CA GLY A 299 0.54 25.27 6.45
C GLY A 299 0.08 24.68 5.11
N ILE A 300 1.04 24.11 4.38
CA ILE A 300 0.82 23.46 3.07
C ILE A 300 -0.27 22.39 3.14
N ALA A 301 -0.32 21.58 4.21
CA ALA A 301 -1.34 20.55 4.37
C ALA A 301 -2.76 21.13 4.37
N LYS A 302 -3.01 22.15 5.19
CA LYS A 302 -4.33 22.79 5.29
C LYS A 302 -4.71 23.50 4.00
N LYS A 303 -3.74 24.14 3.32
CA LYS A 303 -3.96 24.81 2.03
C LYS A 303 -4.58 23.84 1.02
N TRP A 304 -3.94 22.71 0.75
CA TRP A 304 -4.39 21.82 -0.33
C TRP A 304 -5.64 21.02 0.04
N LEU A 305 -5.85 20.71 1.33
CA LEU A 305 -7.15 20.21 1.81
C LEU A 305 -8.28 21.22 1.53
N SER A 306 -8.03 22.52 1.75
CA SER A 306 -9.02 23.56 1.41
C SER A 306 -9.27 23.71 -0.10
N CYS A 307 -8.33 23.26 -0.94
CA CYS A 307 -8.49 23.22 -2.39
C CYS A 307 -9.25 21.97 -2.89
N GLY A 308 -9.59 21.02 -2.01
CA GLY A 308 -10.41 19.85 -2.34
C GLY A 308 -9.72 18.50 -2.16
N ALA A 309 -8.42 18.46 -1.80
CA ALA A 309 -7.78 17.21 -1.43
C ALA A 309 -8.47 16.57 -0.22
N TYR A 310 -8.48 15.25 -0.16
CA TYR A 310 -9.17 14.46 0.86
C TYR A 310 -8.22 13.59 1.69
N GLY A 311 -6.94 13.97 1.72
CA GLY A 311 -5.92 13.27 2.48
C GLY A 311 -4.57 13.26 1.78
N TYR A 312 -3.62 12.57 2.40
CA TYR A 312 -2.24 12.48 1.96
C TYR A 312 -1.71 11.06 2.00
N ARG A 313 -0.89 10.72 1.00
CA ARG A 313 0.12 9.67 1.06
C ARG A 313 1.45 10.35 1.38
N LEU A 314 2.10 9.99 2.47
CA LEU A 314 3.39 10.53 2.89
C LEU A 314 4.51 9.70 2.29
N ASP A 315 5.33 10.36 1.47
CA ASP A 315 6.52 9.78 0.87
C ASP A 315 7.59 9.50 1.93
N VAL A 316 8.23 8.34 1.83
CA VAL A 316 9.29 7.89 2.74
C VAL A 316 8.92 8.12 4.22
N ALA A 317 7.71 7.69 4.60
CA ALA A 317 7.23 7.84 5.98
C ALA A 317 8.11 7.11 7.00
N ASP A 318 8.92 6.16 6.54
CA ASP A 318 9.99 5.48 7.28
C ASP A 318 11.13 6.41 7.74
N GLU A 319 11.35 7.52 7.04
CA GLU A 319 12.38 8.54 7.34
C GLU A 319 11.84 9.73 8.14
N LEU A 320 10.52 9.95 8.16
CA LEU A 320 9.92 11.06 8.91
C LEU A 320 9.99 10.81 10.43
N PRO A 321 10.43 11.78 11.25
CA PRO A 321 10.47 11.64 12.70
C PRO A 321 9.06 11.64 13.30
N ASP A 322 8.94 11.00 14.47
CA ASP A 322 7.68 10.88 15.21
C ASP A 322 7.03 12.24 15.51
N LYS A 323 7.84 13.24 15.84
CA LYS A 323 7.40 14.62 16.10
C LYS A 323 6.68 15.23 14.89
N PHE A 324 7.20 14.99 13.68
CA PHE A 324 6.61 15.49 12.45
C PHE A 324 5.29 14.78 12.15
N LEU A 325 5.27 13.45 12.22
CA LEU A 325 4.06 12.66 11.95
C LEU A 325 2.91 13.03 12.89
N ASP A 326 3.19 13.21 14.19
CA ASP A 326 2.19 13.66 15.15
C ASP A 326 1.62 15.03 14.78
N ALA A 327 2.49 15.99 14.46
CA ALA A 327 2.09 17.34 14.10
C ALA A 327 1.27 17.36 12.80
N PHE A 328 1.72 16.61 11.79
CA PHE A 328 1.06 16.49 10.49
C PHE A 328 -0.34 15.88 10.63
N THR A 329 -0.43 14.71 11.27
CA THR A 329 -1.71 14.01 11.43
C THR A 329 -2.66 14.83 12.28
N LYS A 330 -2.20 15.45 13.35
CA LYS A 330 -3.02 16.38 14.14
C LYS A 330 -3.56 17.53 13.28
N SER A 331 -2.71 18.13 12.43
CA SER A 331 -3.11 19.23 11.55
C SER A 331 -4.21 18.82 10.57
N VAL A 332 -4.06 17.66 9.93
CA VAL A 332 -5.04 17.11 8.99
C VAL A 332 -6.35 16.74 9.70
N LYS A 333 -6.25 15.97 10.79
CA LYS A 333 -7.42 15.44 11.51
C LYS A 333 -8.21 16.52 12.26
N CYS A 334 -7.57 17.61 12.69
CA CYS A 334 -8.27 18.74 13.30
C CYS A 334 -9.20 19.47 12.32
N ILE A 335 -8.94 19.43 11.01
CA ILE A 335 -9.85 20.00 10.01
C ILE A 335 -11.04 19.07 9.82
N ASN A 336 -10.76 17.79 9.54
CA ASN A 336 -11.78 16.76 9.36
C ASN A 336 -11.21 15.39 9.74
N PRO A 337 -11.80 14.66 10.70
CA PRO A 337 -11.34 13.32 11.08
C PRO A 337 -11.42 12.30 9.93
N ASP A 338 -12.22 12.57 8.90
CA ASP A 338 -12.36 11.71 7.72
C ASP A 338 -11.25 11.89 6.67
N TYR A 339 -10.38 12.90 6.79
CA TYR A 339 -9.21 13.00 5.91
C TYR A 339 -8.22 11.89 6.23
N ILE A 340 -7.77 11.18 5.20
CA ILE A 340 -6.84 10.06 5.37
C ILE A 340 -5.38 10.51 5.42
N VAL A 341 -4.59 9.90 6.31
CA VAL A 341 -3.13 10.00 6.31
C VAL A 341 -2.55 8.59 6.14
N LEU A 342 -1.94 8.34 4.99
CA LEU A 342 -1.31 7.08 4.62
C LEU A 342 0.20 7.27 4.52
N GLY A 343 1.00 6.32 4.98
CA GLY A 343 2.46 6.36 4.83
C GLY A 343 3.02 5.34 3.84
N GLU A 344 4.09 5.69 3.16
CA GLU A 344 4.95 4.71 2.50
C GLU A 344 5.81 3.99 3.54
N VAL A 345 5.50 2.71 3.77
CA VAL A 345 6.25 1.78 4.64
C VAL A 345 6.35 0.45 3.90
N TRP A 346 7.57 -0.06 3.69
CA TRP A 346 7.79 -1.22 2.82
C TRP A 346 7.66 -2.57 3.54
N GLU A 347 7.77 -2.58 4.86
CA GLU A 347 7.72 -3.75 5.72
C GLU A 347 6.47 -3.69 6.63
N ASP A 348 6.45 -4.54 7.67
CA ASP A 348 5.36 -4.55 8.63
C ASP A 348 5.37 -3.26 9.48
N ALA A 349 4.41 -2.37 9.21
CA ALA A 349 4.28 -1.08 9.88
C ALA A 349 3.97 -1.18 11.38
N THR A 350 3.53 -2.35 11.86
CA THR A 350 3.20 -2.55 13.28
C THR A 350 4.42 -2.85 14.14
N ASN A 351 5.51 -3.31 13.52
CA ASN A 351 6.76 -3.64 14.20
C ASN A 351 8.00 -3.02 13.54
N LYS A 352 7.84 -2.08 12.60
CA LYS A 352 8.95 -1.42 11.91
C LYS A 352 9.93 -0.78 12.90
N PHE A 353 11.21 -1.00 12.65
CA PHE A 353 12.31 -0.28 13.30
C PHE A 353 13.01 0.58 12.26
N SER A 354 13.04 1.90 12.48
CA SER A 354 13.76 2.84 11.62
C SER A 354 14.21 4.05 12.45
N HIS A 355 15.26 4.75 12.02
CA HIS A 355 15.77 5.95 12.70
C HIS A 355 16.13 5.72 14.18
N GLY A 356 16.65 4.53 14.49
CA GLY A 356 17.12 4.19 15.85
C GLY A 356 16.01 3.88 16.85
N GLY A 357 14.76 3.71 16.41
CA GLY A 357 13.65 3.39 17.31
C GLY A 357 12.52 2.56 16.68
N ARG A 358 11.69 1.99 17.56
CA ARG A 358 10.43 1.34 17.16
C ARG A 358 9.44 2.41 16.72
N ARG A 359 8.83 2.20 15.55
CA ARG A 359 7.81 3.10 15.00
C ARG A 359 6.44 2.82 15.59
N ARG A 360 5.61 3.85 15.70
CA ARG A 360 4.27 3.78 16.30
C ARG A 360 3.14 4.16 15.34
N TYR A 361 3.37 3.92 14.05
CA TYR A 361 2.49 4.32 12.95
C TYR A 361 1.01 4.02 13.20
N LEU A 362 0.71 2.80 13.64
CA LEU A 362 -0.66 2.30 13.76
C LEU A 362 -1.15 2.21 15.22
N LEU A 363 -0.51 2.93 16.15
CA LEU A 363 -0.95 2.97 17.56
C LEU A 363 -2.09 3.99 17.80
N GLY A 364 -2.41 4.83 16.81
CA GLY A 364 -3.61 5.67 16.77
C GLY A 364 -3.38 7.17 16.56
N ASP A 365 -2.13 7.64 16.63
CA ASP A 365 -1.81 9.08 16.55
C ASP A 365 -1.17 9.52 15.23
N GLN A 366 -0.62 8.58 14.45
CA GLN A 366 0.21 8.88 13.29
C GLN A 366 -0.50 8.52 11.99
N LEU A 367 -0.54 7.27 11.58
CA LEU A 367 -1.05 6.86 10.27
C LEU A 367 -2.42 6.16 10.41
N ASP A 368 -3.31 6.41 9.46
CA ASP A 368 -4.52 5.60 9.28
C ASP A 368 -4.21 4.30 8.53
N SER A 369 -3.21 4.34 7.65
CA SER A 369 -2.89 3.29 6.70
C SER A 369 -1.45 3.36 6.22
N VAL A 370 -0.99 2.31 5.54
CA VAL A 370 0.30 2.24 4.86
C VAL A 370 0.18 1.55 3.49
N MET A 371 1.17 1.77 2.63
CA MET A 371 1.34 1.00 1.40
C MET A 371 1.69 -0.46 1.75
N ASN A 372 0.81 -1.40 1.41
CA ASN A 372 0.94 -2.79 1.90
C ASN A 372 1.84 -3.65 1.01
N TYR A 373 3.13 -3.32 0.96
CA TYR A 373 4.16 -4.09 0.24
C TYR A 373 4.27 -5.56 0.70
N PRO A 374 4.16 -5.92 1.99
CA PRO A 374 4.17 -7.33 2.42
C PRO A 374 3.11 -8.17 1.72
N PHE A 375 1.93 -7.59 1.50
CA PHE A 375 0.84 -8.23 0.81
C PHE A 375 1.06 -8.30 -0.71
N ALA A 376 1.56 -7.22 -1.32
CA ALA A 376 1.95 -7.20 -2.72
C ALA A 376 2.94 -8.33 -3.04
N ASN A 377 3.95 -8.48 -2.16
CA ASN A 377 4.95 -9.54 -2.24
C ASN A 377 4.33 -10.93 -2.06
N ALA A 378 3.45 -11.13 -1.06
CA ALA A 378 2.77 -12.40 -0.85
C ALA A 378 1.96 -12.85 -2.08
N ILE A 379 1.19 -11.92 -2.69
CA ILE A 379 0.45 -12.18 -3.93
C ILE A 379 1.41 -12.53 -5.06
N LEU A 380 2.43 -11.71 -5.32
CA LEU A 380 3.35 -11.91 -6.43
C LEU A 380 4.09 -13.25 -6.32
N THR A 381 4.61 -13.58 -5.13
CA THR A 381 5.27 -14.85 -4.84
C THR A 381 4.34 -16.04 -5.07
N PHE A 382 3.09 -15.98 -4.59
CA PHE A 382 2.12 -17.06 -4.83
C PHE A 382 1.79 -17.23 -6.31
N ILE A 383 1.54 -16.12 -7.00
CA ILE A 383 1.22 -16.15 -8.42
C ILE A 383 2.38 -16.70 -9.24
N ARG A 384 3.63 -16.37 -8.89
CA ARG A 384 4.79 -16.87 -9.62
C ARG A 384 5.09 -18.33 -9.33
N TYR A 385 5.13 -18.73 -8.05
CA TYR A 385 5.68 -20.03 -7.64
C TYR A 385 4.64 -21.04 -7.15
N GLY A 386 3.40 -20.63 -6.86
CA GLY A 386 2.34 -21.52 -6.39
C GLY A 386 2.51 -22.01 -4.95
N VAL A 387 3.31 -21.36 -4.12
CA VAL A 387 3.51 -21.76 -2.71
C VAL A 387 2.35 -21.22 -1.86
N ALA A 388 1.31 -22.04 -1.69
CA ALA A 388 0.06 -21.67 -1.04
C ALA A 388 0.22 -21.35 0.46
N GLU A 389 1.05 -22.14 1.14
CA GLU A 389 1.28 -22.07 2.58
C GLU A 389 1.93 -20.74 2.97
N SER A 390 3.00 -20.34 2.27
CA SER A 390 3.69 -19.07 2.51
C SER A 390 2.80 -17.85 2.26
N PHE A 391 1.92 -17.93 1.26
CA PHE A 391 0.92 -16.88 1.02
C PHE A 391 -0.05 -16.74 2.18
N MET A 392 -0.62 -17.86 2.63
CA MET A 392 -1.61 -17.85 3.70
C MET A 392 -0.98 -17.38 5.02
N GLU A 393 0.25 -17.81 5.31
CA GLU A 393 1.00 -17.36 6.48
C GLU A 393 1.23 -15.84 6.47
N ALA A 394 1.66 -15.28 5.33
CA ALA A 394 1.86 -13.84 5.21
C ALA A 394 0.56 -13.05 5.39
N VAL A 395 -0.54 -13.49 4.77
CA VAL A 395 -1.85 -12.82 4.88
C VAL A 395 -2.41 -12.90 6.30
N VAL A 396 -2.35 -14.08 6.94
CA VAL A 396 -2.79 -14.24 8.33
C VAL A 396 -1.94 -13.38 9.26
N GLY A 397 -0.61 -13.37 9.08
CA GLY A 397 0.28 -12.53 9.87
C GLY A 397 -0.08 -11.05 9.82
N ILE A 398 -0.39 -10.52 8.63
CA ILE A 398 -0.87 -9.13 8.48
C ILE A 398 -2.21 -8.93 9.20
N CYS A 399 -3.16 -9.86 9.03
CA CYS A 399 -4.48 -9.76 9.66
C CYS A 399 -4.43 -9.83 11.19
N GLU A 400 -3.46 -10.57 11.76
CA GLU A 400 -3.25 -10.72 13.20
C GLU A 400 -2.47 -9.53 13.80
N ASN A 401 -1.47 -9.02 13.07
CA ASN A 401 -0.59 -7.96 13.56
C ASN A 401 -1.25 -6.58 13.50
N TYR A 402 -2.04 -6.29 12.46
CA TYR A 402 -2.58 -4.95 12.21
C TYR A 402 -3.87 -4.70 13.00
N PRO A 403 -4.00 -3.55 13.68
CA PRO A 403 -5.28 -3.11 14.23
C PRO A 403 -6.39 -3.14 13.18
N LYS A 404 -7.58 -3.61 13.56
CA LYS A 404 -8.72 -3.75 12.63
C LYS A 404 -9.04 -2.43 11.89
N GLN A 405 -8.87 -1.30 12.56
CA GLN A 405 -9.06 0.03 12.01
C GLN A 405 -8.16 0.28 10.80
N ALA A 406 -6.86 0.01 10.94
CA ALA A 406 -5.87 0.15 9.87
C ALA A 406 -6.06 -0.94 8.81
N LEU A 407 -6.26 -2.20 9.22
CA LEU A 407 -6.47 -3.35 8.33
C LEU A 407 -7.60 -3.11 7.32
N ASN A 408 -8.71 -2.51 7.78
CA ASN A 408 -9.87 -2.22 6.93
C ASN A 408 -9.63 -1.09 5.91
N CYS A 409 -8.54 -0.33 6.05
CA CYS A 409 -8.14 0.70 5.12
C CYS A 409 -6.67 0.56 4.68
N LEU A 410 -6.07 -0.64 4.67
CA LEU A 410 -4.73 -0.84 4.10
C LEU A 410 -4.75 -0.65 2.58
N MET A 411 -3.73 0.03 2.03
CA MET A 411 -3.59 0.22 0.59
C MET A 411 -2.92 -1.01 -0.05
N ASN A 412 -3.74 -1.89 -0.60
CA ASN A 412 -3.29 -3.14 -1.22
C ASN A 412 -2.98 -2.93 -2.70
N HIS A 413 -1.75 -2.50 -3.00
CA HIS A 413 -1.24 -2.49 -4.36
C HIS A 413 -0.64 -3.85 -4.75
N ILE A 414 -0.50 -4.11 -6.05
CA ILE A 414 0.33 -5.21 -6.60
C ILE A 414 1.41 -4.68 -7.55
N GLY A 415 1.49 -3.37 -7.68
CA GLY A 415 2.47 -2.62 -8.45
C GLY A 415 2.29 -1.14 -8.16
N THR A 416 3.36 -0.35 -8.28
CA THR A 416 3.36 1.10 -8.11
C THR A 416 4.35 1.72 -9.10
N HIS A 417 4.48 3.04 -9.04
CA HIS A 417 5.52 3.78 -9.75
C HIS A 417 6.97 3.47 -9.35
N ASP A 418 7.22 2.67 -8.30
CA ASP A 418 8.58 2.28 -7.85
C ASP A 418 8.88 0.79 -8.06
N THR A 419 7.90 0.03 -8.53
CA THR A 419 8.07 -1.39 -8.86
C THR A 419 7.97 -1.62 -10.36
N ALA A 420 8.59 -2.68 -10.86
CA ALA A 420 8.28 -3.13 -12.22
C ALA A 420 6.78 -3.44 -12.37
N ARG A 421 6.26 -3.30 -13.60
CA ARG A 421 4.84 -3.53 -13.89
C ARG A 421 4.46 -4.96 -13.54
N ILE A 422 3.33 -5.16 -12.85
CA ILE A 422 2.91 -6.47 -12.36
C ILE A 422 2.86 -7.53 -13.47
N LEU A 423 2.41 -7.15 -14.67
CA LEU A 423 2.34 -8.07 -15.82
C LEU A 423 3.73 -8.61 -16.21
N THR A 424 4.74 -7.73 -16.21
CA THR A 424 6.15 -8.10 -16.45
C THR A 424 6.70 -8.88 -15.28
N SER A 425 6.48 -8.39 -14.06
CA SER A 425 6.97 -9.00 -12.83
C SER A 425 6.42 -10.39 -12.63
N ILE A 426 5.21 -10.76 -13.06
CA ILE A 426 4.71 -12.13 -12.95
C ILE A 426 5.59 -13.13 -13.76
N ILE A 427 6.16 -12.70 -14.89
CA ILE A 427 6.93 -13.57 -15.78
C ILE A 427 8.43 -13.50 -15.49
N TYR A 428 8.97 -12.28 -15.37
CA TYR A 428 10.40 -12.07 -15.15
C TYR A 428 10.68 -11.71 -13.70
N ASP A 429 11.62 -12.44 -13.11
CA ASP A 429 12.00 -12.26 -11.73
C ASP A 429 13.09 -11.20 -11.58
N SER A 430 12.88 -10.29 -10.62
CA SER A 430 13.76 -9.16 -10.33
C SER A 430 14.21 -8.40 -11.58
N ILE A 431 13.28 -8.10 -12.49
CA ILE A 431 13.56 -7.39 -13.75
C ILE A 431 14.12 -5.98 -13.48
N GLU A 432 13.64 -5.35 -12.41
CA GLU A 432 14.07 -4.05 -11.89
C GLU A 432 15.55 -4.02 -11.48
N HIS A 433 16.16 -5.18 -11.17
CA HIS A 433 17.58 -5.30 -10.83
C HIS A 433 18.47 -5.67 -12.03
N LYS A 434 17.89 -5.87 -13.22
CA LYS A 434 18.67 -6.12 -14.44
C LYS A 434 19.25 -4.82 -15.00
N PRO A 435 20.34 -4.86 -15.78
CA PRO A 435 20.83 -3.68 -16.50
C PRO A 435 19.74 -2.95 -17.29
N ARG A 436 19.79 -1.61 -17.35
CA ARG A 436 18.80 -0.78 -18.08
C ARG A 436 18.67 -1.18 -19.55
N SER A 437 19.75 -1.63 -20.20
CA SER A 437 19.77 -2.13 -21.58
C SER A 437 18.90 -3.38 -21.80
N ILE A 438 18.67 -4.18 -20.76
CA ILE A 438 17.76 -5.33 -20.78
C ILE A 438 16.34 -4.85 -20.48
N GLN A 439 16.18 -4.00 -19.45
CA GLN A 439 14.86 -3.52 -19.02
C GLN A 439 14.13 -2.73 -20.12
N VAL A 440 14.84 -1.88 -20.87
CA VAL A 440 14.24 -1.07 -21.95
C VAL A 440 13.65 -1.92 -23.08
N ASN A 441 14.24 -3.08 -23.35
CA ASN A 441 13.81 -4.01 -24.39
C ASN A 441 12.92 -5.13 -23.82
N CYS A 442 12.55 -5.05 -22.54
CA CYS A 442 11.76 -6.07 -21.86
C CYS A 442 10.30 -5.99 -22.33
N LYS A 443 9.97 -6.80 -23.33
CA LYS A 443 8.64 -6.96 -23.88
C LYS A 443 8.27 -8.44 -23.85
N LEU A 444 7.14 -8.76 -23.22
CA LEU A 444 6.63 -10.12 -23.21
C LEU A 444 6.29 -10.56 -24.63
N THR A 445 6.63 -11.80 -24.98
CA THR A 445 6.07 -12.46 -26.16
C THR A 445 4.56 -12.61 -26.01
N ASN A 446 3.83 -12.85 -27.11
CA ASN A 446 2.38 -13.04 -27.05
C ASN A 446 1.97 -14.21 -26.13
N GLU A 447 2.78 -15.27 -26.07
CA GLU A 447 2.55 -16.41 -25.17
C GLU A 447 2.76 -16.03 -23.71
N GLU A 448 3.87 -15.38 -23.39
CA GLU A 448 4.15 -14.88 -22.04
C GLU A 448 3.12 -13.85 -21.59
N TYR A 449 2.68 -12.97 -22.49
CA TYR A 449 1.65 -11.96 -22.22
C TYR A 449 0.31 -12.60 -21.87
N ASN A 450 -0.16 -13.58 -22.66
CA ASN A 450 -1.40 -14.29 -22.38
C ASN A 450 -1.33 -15.10 -21.07
N LYS A 451 -0.16 -15.70 -20.79
CA LYS A 451 0.10 -16.35 -19.51
C LYS A 451 0.06 -15.35 -18.36
N ALA A 452 0.74 -14.21 -18.49
CA ALA A 452 0.76 -13.14 -17.49
C ALA A 452 -0.64 -12.58 -17.22
N LYS A 453 -1.44 -12.37 -18.26
CA LYS A 453 -2.86 -11.96 -18.15
C LYS A 453 -3.67 -12.93 -17.32
N THR A 454 -3.56 -14.22 -17.62
CA THR A 454 -4.28 -15.28 -16.88
C THR A 454 -3.91 -15.28 -15.40
N LEU A 455 -2.62 -15.10 -15.11
CA LEU A 455 -2.09 -15.03 -13.76
C LEU A 455 -2.46 -13.71 -13.03
N LEU A 456 -2.48 -12.59 -13.75
CA LEU A 456 -2.92 -11.29 -13.24
C LEU A 456 -4.39 -11.32 -12.82
N LYS A 457 -5.24 -12.04 -13.57
CA LYS A 457 -6.65 -12.25 -13.16
C LYS A 457 -6.75 -12.96 -11.80
N CYS A 458 -5.90 -13.96 -11.53
CA CYS A 458 -5.82 -14.56 -10.19
C CYS A 458 -5.32 -13.58 -9.13
N ALA A 459 -4.27 -12.80 -9.45
CA ALA A 459 -3.68 -11.82 -8.53
C ALA A 459 -4.72 -10.78 -8.08
N THR A 460 -5.51 -10.28 -9.03
CA THR A 460 -6.52 -9.25 -8.82
C THR A 460 -7.74 -9.76 -8.07
N VAL A 461 -8.15 -11.04 -8.21
CA VAL A 461 -9.16 -11.62 -7.30
C VAL A 461 -8.70 -11.49 -5.85
N MET A 462 -7.45 -11.85 -5.55
CA MET A 462 -6.92 -11.73 -4.19
C MET A 462 -6.84 -10.27 -3.74
N GLN A 463 -6.31 -9.39 -4.60
CA GLN A 463 -6.21 -7.96 -4.31
C GLN A 463 -7.57 -7.33 -3.96
N TYR A 464 -8.64 -7.72 -4.66
CA TYR A 464 -9.98 -7.15 -4.47
C TYR A 464 -10.77 -7.80 -3.32
N THR A 465 -10.43 -9.02 -2.90
CA THR A 465 -11.22 -9.78 -1.91
C THR A 465 -10.56 -9.95 -0.55
N LEU A 466 -9.29 -9.61 -0.40
CA LEU A 466 -8.61 -9.59 0.90
C LEU A 466 -8.91 -8.27 1.68
N PRO A 467 -8.66 -8.22 3.01
CA PRO A 467 -8.90 -7.02 3.83
C PRO A 467 -8.08 -5.81 3.41
N GLY A 468 -8.65 -4.60 3.52
CA GLY A 468 -8.09 -3.35 3.01
C GLY A 468 -8.79 -2.90 1.73
N PHE A 469 -8.20 -1.95 1.00
CA PHE A 469 -8.68 -1.50 -0.30
C PHE A 469 -7.63 -1.76 -1.40
N PRO A 470 -8.04 -2.32 -2.56
CA PRO A 470 -7.15 -2.49 -3.69
C PRO A 470 -6.74 -1.11 -4.22
N SER A 471 -5.46 -0.98 -4.55
CA SER A 471 -4.90 0.15 -5.29
C SER A 471 -4.43 -0.31 -6.66
N VAL A 472 -5.11 0.15 -7.71
CA VAL A 472 -4.75 -0.12 -9.11
C VAL A 472 -3.75 0.93 -9.57
N TYR A 473 -2.59 0.51 -10.08
CA TYR A 473 -1.62 1.41 -10.70
C TYR A 473 -1.98 1.62 -12.17
N TYR A 474 -2.10 2.88 -12.60
CA TYR A 474 -2.71 3.23 -13.89
C TYR A 474 -2.15 2.39 -15.05
N GLY A 475 -3.03 1.72 -15.78
CA GLY A 475 -2.70 0.91 -16.95
C GLY A 475 -2.37 -0.55 -16.66
N ASP A 476 -2.29 -0.99 -15.41
CA ASP A 476 -2.27 -2.43 -15.08
C ASP A 476 -3.58 -3.11 -15.53
N GLU A 477 -4.70 -2.40 -15.49
CA GLU A 477 -6.00 -2.80 -16.04
C GLU A 477 -6.06 -2.74 -17.57
N ALA A 478 -5.19 -1.93 -18.19
CA ALA A 478 -5.06 -1.82 -19.64
C ALA A 478 -4.02 -2.79 -20.21
N GLY A 479 -3.37 -3.61 -19.37
CA GLY A 479 -2.37 -4.59 -19.78
C GLY A 479 -1.00 -4.00 -20.10
N MET A 480 -0.63 -2.89 -19.45
CA MET A 480 0.70 -2.31 -19.55
C MET A 480 1.77 -3.26 -18.99
N GLN A 481 2.97 -3.16 -19.59
CA GLN A 481 4.17 -3.91 -19.21
C GLN A 481 5.35 -2.93 -19.11
N GLY A 482 6.39 -3.32 -18.38
CA GLY A 482 7.58 -2.49 -18.17
C GLY A 482 8.46 -3.04 -17.05
N GLY A 483 9.77 -2.83 -17.19
CA GLY A 483 10.75 -3.06 -16.11
C GLY A 483 10.60 -2.04 -14.97
N GLY A 484 11.63 -1.88 -14.15
CA GLY A 484 11.68 -0.85 -13.10
C GLY A 484 11.77 0.58 -13.66
N ASP A 485 11.89 1.56 -12.75
CA ASP A 485 11.96 2.98 -13.08
C ASP A 485 13.07 3.32 -14.12
N PRO A 486 12.77 4.00 -15.25
CA PRO A 486 11.49 4.66 -15.62
C PRO A 486 10.56 3.86 -16.53
N PHE A 487 10.87 2.60 -16.82
CA PHE A 487 10.12 1.77 -17.77
C PHE A 487 8.73 1.37 -17.26
N ASN A 488 8.48 1.45 -15.94
CA ASN A 488 7.16 1.28 -15.33
C ASN A 488 6.26 2.52 -15.45
N ARG A 489 6.79 3.67 -15.91
CA ARG A 489 6.10 4.97 -16.00
C ARG A 489 5.78 5.35 -17.46
N CYS A 490 5.59 4.39 -18.37
CA CYS A 490 5.18 4.68 -19.75
C CYS A 490 3.81 5.38 -19.83
N PHE A 491 3.51 6.04 -20.94
CA PHE A 491 2.21 6.70 -21.13
C PHE A 491 1.07 5.67 -21.20
N TYR A 492 -0.11 6.01 -20.64
CA TYR A 492 -1.27 5.13 -20.66
C TYR A 492 -1.71 4.83 -22.12
N PRO A 493 -2.02 3.57 -22.48
CA PRO A 493 -2.25 3.16 -23.86
C PRO A 493 -3.69 3.44 -24.32
N TRP A 494 -4.14 4.71 -24.25
CA TRP A 494 -5.49 5.08 -24.69
C TRP A 494 -5.77 4.55 -26.10
N GLU A 495 -6.98 4.02 -26.30
CA GLU A 495 -7.47 3.40 -27.55
C GLU A 495 -6.82 2.04 -27.89
N ASN A 496 -5.78 1.64 -27.15
CA ASN A 496 -5.02 0.42 -27.33
C ASN A 496 -5.02 -0.44 -26.06
N GLU A 497 -6.01 -0.26 -25.18
CA GLU A 497 -6.14 -1.01 -23.95
C GLU A 497 -6.47 -2.49 -24.22
N ASP A 498 -5.95 -3.38 -23.38
CA ASP A 498 -6.40 -4.76 -23.35
C ASP A 498 -7.85 -4.83 -22.82
N LYS A 499 -8.81 -4.95 -23.73
CA LYS A 499 -10.25 -4.93 -23.41
C LYS A 499 -10.68 -6.08 -22.51
N ASP A 500 -9.98 -7.21 -22.55
CA ASP A 500 -10.29 -8.38 -21.72
C ASP A 500 -9.86 -8.13 -20.26
N LEU A 501 -8.68 -7.55 -20.04
CA LEU A 501 -8.29 -7.08 -18.71
C LEU A 501 -9.19 -5.94 -18.24
N LEU A 502 -9.50 -4.96 -19.09
CA LEU A 502 -10.34 -3.84 -18.68
C LEU A 502 -11.72 -4.30 -18.20
N SER A 503 -12.38 -5.18 -18.96
CA SER A 503 -13.67 -5.77 -18.58
C SER A 503 -13.57 -6.60 -17.29
N TRP A 504 -12.43 -7.25 -17.07
CA TRP A 504 -12.17 -8.00 -15.85
C TRP A 504 -12.08 -7.11 -14.61
N TYR A 505 -11.33 -6.00 -14.68
CA TYR A 505 -11.23 -5.05 -13.58
C TYR A 505 -12.57 -4.35 -13.30
N GLN A 506 -13.35 -4.02 -14.34
CA GLN A 506 -14.72 -3.51 -14.18
C GLN A 506 -15.60 -4.51 -13.41
N LYS A 507 -15.56 -5.80 -13.80
CA LYS A 507 -16.30 -6.86 -13.11
C LYS A 507 -15.88 -7.02 -11.64
N LEU A 508 -14.58 -6.96 -11.35
CA LEU A 508 -14.10 -7.01 -9.96
C LEU A 508 -14.52 -5.76 -9.17
N GLY A 509 -14.53 -4.59 -9.81
CA GLY A 509 -15.06 -3.34 -9.25
C GLY A 509 -16.53 -3.46 -8.84
N GLU A 510 -17.37 -4.00 -9.72
CA GLU A 510 -18.78 -4.28 -9.44
C GLU A 510 -18.95 -5.28 -8.28
N ILE A 511 -18.20 -6.39 -8.29
CA ILE A 511 -18.25 -7.38 -7.21
C ILE A 511 -17.86 -6.74 -5.89
N ARG A 512 -16.76 -5.98 -5.85
CA ARG A 512 -16.28 -5.39 -4.61
C ARG A 512 -17.24 -4.34 -4.03
N THR A 513 -17.73 -3.45 -4.88
CA THR A 513 -18.64 -2.36 -4.47
C THR A 513 -20.04 -2.86 -4.08
N SER A 514 -20.45 -4.05 -4.53
CA SER A 514 -21.75 -4.65 -4.20
C SER A 514 -21.78 -5.52 -2.94
N LEU A 515 -20.62 -5.79 -2.31
CA LEU A 515 -20.51 -6.72 -1.19
C LEU A 515 -20.00 -6.04 0.09
N SER A 516 -20.88 -5.94 1.08
CA SER A 516 -20.56 -5.48 2.44
C SER A 516 -19.47 -6.30 3.13
N CYS A 517 -19.38 -7.61 2.89
CA CYS A 517 -18.33 -8.45 3.48
C CYS A 517 -16.91 -8.10 3.00
N LEU A 518 -16.79 -7.41 1.86
CA LEU A 518 -15.51 -6.90 1.36
C LEU A 518 -15.11 -5.55 1.95
N LYS A 519 -16.04 -4.86 2.64
CA LYS A 519 -15.79 -3.58 3.32
C LYS A 519 -14.95 -3.74 4.59
N ASP A 520 -15.45 -4.53 5.53
CA ASP A 520 -14.86 -4.70 6.87
C ASP A 520 -15.07 -6.11 7.45
N GLY A 521 -15.48 -7.05 6.58
CA GLY A 521 -15.70 -8.44 6.95
C GLY A 521 -14.41 -9.13 7.38
N VAL A 522 -14.54 -10.02 8.36
CA VAL A 522 -13.45 -10.79 8.95
C VAL A 522 -12.87 -11.73 7.89
N PHE A 523 -11.55 -11.73 7.77
CA PHE A 523 -10.83 -12.72 6.98
C PHE A 523 -10.73 -14.03 7.76
N VAL A 524 -11.11 -15.14 7.13
CA VAL A 524 -11.01 -16.47 7.74
C VAL A 524 -10.23 -17.38 6.78
N PRO A 525 -9.00 -17.80 7.15
CA PRO A 525 -8.26 -18.77 6.35
C PRO A 525 -9.03 -20.11 6.31
N TYR A 526 -9.02 -20.80 5.16
CA TYR A 526 -9.71 -22.08 5.02
C TYR A 526 -8.78 -23.21 4.59
N SER A 527 -8.08 -23.06 3.47
CA SER A 527 -7.08 -24.06 3.03
C SER A 527 -5.95 -23.41 2.26
N ALA A 528 -4.74 -23.93 2.42
CA ALA A 528 -3.58 -23.53 1.64
C ALA A 528 -2.69 -24.76 1.44
N MET A 529 -2.77 -25.39 0.28
CA MET A 529 -2.01 -26.59 -0.05
C MET A 529 -2.00 -26.81 -1.57
N LEU A 530 -0.98 -27.51 -2.08
CA LEU A 530 -0.94 -27.99 -3.47
C LEU A 530 -1.24 -26.87 -4.50
N SER A 531 -0.59 -25.70 -4.37
CA SER A 531 -0.82 -24.54 -5.25
C SER A 531 -2.28 -24.05 -5.31
N CYS A 532 -3.08 -24.30 -4.27
CA CYS A 532 -4.43 -23.77 -4.15
C CYS A 532 -4.62 -23.12 -2.78
N VAL A 533 -5.22 -21.93 -2.79
CA VAL A 533 -5.60 -21.19 -1.59
C VAL A 533 -7.09 -20.95 -1.58
N ALA A 534 -7.71 -21.08 -0.40
CA ALA A 534 -9.10 -20.74 -0.18
C ALA A 534 -9.28 -20.03 1.16
N TYR A 535 -10.19 -19.06 1.20
CA TYR A 535 -10.52 -18.28 2.38
C TYR A 535 -11.92 -17.69 2.29
N LYS A 536 -12.43 -17.22 3.43
CA LYS A 536 -13.72 -16.52 3.52
C LYS A 536 -13.51 -15.06 3.89
N ARG A 537 -14.45 -14.23 3.43
CA ARG A 537 -14.71 -12.90 4.02
C ARG A 537 -16.10 -12.92 4.61
N VAL A 538 -16.21 -12.63 5.90
CA VAL A 538 -17.45 -12.82 6.66
C VAL A 538 -17.87 -11.51 7.33
N ALA A 539 -19.04 -11.01 6.96
CA ALA A 539 -19.80 -10.00 7.68
C ALA A 539 -21.06 -10.62 8.31
N VAL A 540 -21.83 -9.82 9.05
CA VAL A 540 -22.97 -10.30 9.86
C VAL A 540 -24.00 -11.08 9.04
N ASN A 541 -24.34 -10.62 7.84
CA ASN A 541 -25.39 -11.21 6.98
C ASN A 541 -24.89 -11.57 5.58
N GLU A 542 -23.58 -11.53 5.36
CA GLU A 542 -23.00 -11.73 4.05
C GLU A 542 -21.62 -12.37 4.18
N GLN A 543 -21.36 -13.39 3.37
CA GLN A 543 -20.06 -14.00 3.29
C GLN A 543 -19.76 -14.40 1.86
N ILE A 544 -18.48 -14.45 1.53
CA ILE A 544 -17.99 -15.05 0.30
C ILE A 544 -16.95 -16.12 0.60
N PHE A 545 -16.80 -17.05 -0.34
CA PHE A 545 -15.73 -18.02 -0.38
C PHE A 545 -14.91 -17.83 -1.64
N VAL A 546 -13.63 -17.55 -1.46
CA VAL A 546 -12.70 -17.30 -2.56
C VAL A 546 -11.78 -18.50 -2.68
N ILE A 547 -11.59 -18.98 -3.90
CA ILE A 547 -10.65 -20.06 -4.20
C ILE A 547 -9.79 -19.63 -5.38
N VAL A 548 -8.48 -19.76 -5.24
CA VAL A 548 -7.50 -19.44 -6.29
C VAL A 548 -6.68 -20.69 -6.59
N ASN A 549 -6.79 -21.18 -7.82
CA ASN A 549 -6.06 -22.34 -8.31
C ASN A 549 -4.83 -21.89 -9.11
N ARG A 550 -3.63 -22.12 -8.57
CA ARG A 550 -2.36 -21.91 -9.27
C ARG A 550 -1.79 -23.17 -9.93
N ASN A 551 -2.53 -24.28 -9.93
CA ASN A 551 -2.12 -25.48 -10.64
C ASN A 551 -2.18 -25.30 -12.17
N PRO A 552 -1.32 -26.01 -12.93
CA PRO A 552 -1.34 -26.01 -14.39
C PRO A 552 -2.49 -26.84 -14.98
N HIS A 553 -3.40 -27.36 -14.16
CA HIS A 553 -4.55 -28.17 -14.56
C HIS A 553 -5.81 -27.77 -13.76
N GLU A 554 -6.97 -28.19 -14.26
CA GLU A 554 -8.24 -28.04 -13.56
C GLU A 554 -8.25 -28.88 -12.27
N ILE A 555 -8.87 -28.34 -11.21
CA ILE A 555 -9.11 -29.05 -9.95
C ILE A 555 -10.61 -29.08 -9.63
N ASP A 556 -11.05 -30.15 -8.98
CA ASP A 556 -12.35 -30.24 -8.32
C ASP A 556 -12.18 -29.81 -6.87
N TYR A 557 -12.86 -28.73 -6.46
CA TYR A 557 -12.81 -28.23 -5.09
C TYR A 557 -14.17 -28.45 -4.40
N TYR A 558 -14.18 -29.30 -3.37
CA TYR A 558 -15.39 -29.58 -2.58
C TYR A 558 -15.71 -28.41 -1.64
N LEU A 559 -16.96 -27.96 -1.67
CA LEU A 559 -17.38 -26.76 -0.97
C LEU A 559 -17.83 -27.06 0.46
N PRO A 560 -17.59 -26.14 1.41
CA PRO A 560 -18.28 -26.14 2.70
C PRO A 560 -19.79 -26.12 2.50
N ASP A 561 -20.54 -26.72 3.43
CA ASP A 561 -22.00 -26.88 3.30
C ASP A 561 -22.73 -25.55 3.04
N GLU A 562 -22.26 -24.46 3.65
CA GLU A 562 -22.84 -23.12 3.50
C GLU A 562 -22.64 -22.50 2.10
N PHE A 563 -21.69 -23.01 1.30
CA PHE A 563 -21.40 -22.52 -0.06
C PHE A 563 -21.87 -23.47 -1.18
N LYS A 564 -22.46 -24.62 -0.84
CA LYS A 564 -23.06 -25.52 -1.83
C LYS A 564 -24.30 -24.86 -2.46
N TYR A 565 -24.51 -25.11 -3.76
CA TYR A 565 -25.66 -24.58 -4.51
C TYR A 565 -25.77 -23.06 -4.59
N LYS A 566 -24.68 -22.35 -4.27
CA LYS A 566 -24.55 -20.89 -4.32
C LYS A 566 -24.17 -20.38 -5.71
N THR A 567 -23.98 -19.07 -5.84
CA THR A 567 -23.61 -18.43 -7.11
C THR A 567 -22.11 -18.12 -7.13
N GLU A 568 -21.45 -18.51 -8.22
CA GLU A 568 -20.10 -18.05 -8.55
C GLU A 568 -20.21 -16.70 -9.30
N LEU A 569 -19.67 -15.65 -8.71
CA LEU A 569 -19.95 -14.25 -9.09
C LEU A 569 -19.26 -13.81 -10.39
N ILE A 570 -18.14 -14.43 -10.76
CA ILE A 570 -17.39 -14.05 -11.96
C ILE A 570 -18.12 -14.54 -13.22
N SER A 571 -18.44 -15.83 -13.27
CA SER A 571 -19.16 -16.49 -14.36
C SER A 571 -20.69 -16.36 -14.25
N SER A 572 -21.20 -15.92 -13.08
CA SER A 572 -22.64 -15.87 -12.77
C SER A 572 -23.33 -17.24 -12.87
N SER A 573 -22.58 -18.32 -12.64
CA SER A 573 -23.08 -19.70 -12.68
C SER A 573 -23.43 -20.21 -11.28
N GLN A 574 -24.29 -21.23 -11.20
CA GLN A 574 -24.58 -21.91 -9.95
C GLN A 574 -23.57 -23.04 -9.74
N VAL A 575 -23.03 -23.16 -8.53
CA VAL A 575 -22.13 -24.26 -8.14
C VAL A 575 -22.92 -25.45 -7.57
N SER A 576 -22.31 -26.62 -7.51
CA SER A 576 -22.92 -27.83 -6.94
C SER A 576 -22.38 -28.10 -5.53
N ASP A 577 -22.20 -29.37 -5.16
CA ASP A 577 -21.43 -29.77 -3.96
C ASP A 577 -19.92 -29.48 -4.11
N PHE A 578 -19.46 -29.33 -5.35
CA PHE A 578 -18.10 -28.93 -5.71
C PHE A 578 -18.13 -27.91 -6.85
N VAL A 579 -16.98 -27.26 -7.06
CA VAL A 579 -16.72 -26.36 -8.18
C VAL A 579 -15.49 -26.82 -8.95
N LYS A 580 -15.58 -26.79 -10.28
CA LYS A 580 -14.46 -27.01 -11.20
C LYS A 580 -13.71 -25.71 -11.39
N ILE A 581 -12.43 -25.69 -11.05
CA ILE A 581 -11.61 -24.49 -11.14
C ILE A 581 -10.51 -24.76 -12.15
N SER A 582 -10.60 -24.11 -13.32
CA SER A 582 -9.63 -24.27 -14.40
C SER A 582 -8.20 -23.94 -13.95
N ALA A 583 -7.21 -24.41 -14.73
CA ALA A 583 -5.82 -24.08 -14.50
C ALA A 583 -5.61 -22.56 -14.40
N ASN A 584 -4.83 -22.11 -13.42
CA ASN A 584 -4.49 -20.69 -13.25
C ASN A 584 -5.73 -19.77 -13.21
N SER A 585 -6.77 -20.15 -12.48
CA SER A 585 -8.01 -19.37 -12.37
C SER A 585 -8.47 -19.22 -10.93
N ALA A 586 -9.48 -18.38 -10.73
CA ALA A 586 -10.06 -18.11 -9.42
C ALA A 586 -11.58 -18.00 -9.52
N VAL A 587 -12.25 -18.31 -8.41
CA VAL A 587 -13.70 -18.23 -8.27
C VAL A 587 -14.08 -17.47 -6.99
N ILE A 588 -15.20 -16.76 -7.04
CA ILE A 588 -15.76 -16.06 -5.88
C ILE A 588 -17.20 -16.54 -5.70
N ILE A 589 -17.49 -17.24 -4.61
CA ILE A 589 -18.80 -17.83 -4.35
C ILE A 589 -19.49 -17.05 -3.24
N LYS A 590 -20.78 -16.74 -3.42
CA LYS A 590 -21.63 -16.03 -2.44
C LYS A 590 -22.89 -16.80 -2.10
#